data_AF-A0A5E4X3V8-F1
#
_entry.id   AF-A0A5E4X3V8-F1
#
_cell.length_a   1.000
_cell.length_b   1.000
_cell.length_c   1.000
_cell.angle_alpha   90.00
_cell.angle_beta   90.00
_cell.angle_gamma   90.00
#
_symmetry.space_group_name_H-M   'P 1'
#
loop_
_entity.id
_entity.type
_entity.pdbx_description
1 polymer ?
#
loop_
_entity_poly.entity_id
_entity_poly.type
_entity_poly.pdbx_seq_one_letter_code
_entity_poly.pdbx_strand_id
1 'polypeptide(L)'
;MIDAARVTQALAERHVSPDVRQREAIAALTALGTSIASHAGSTFDGVYCYGLPGRGKSLVVDMAFSVAACEKRRVHFHEFLRDIHRQLVREPKCDDRLAAVANRWLSGVELLCFDEFHVHDIADAFLIGRFLDIALARGVKLVLTSNYAPQNLLPDPEFHERFEPTIAVILQRFAIVHFDGATDYRMGGEAATIPRWLAPLDVAAAMLPQHFATLEGAPAGDAAEVSLAGRPLAARSAGERVLWANFDDLCVAHRSHLDYLALAEHWQALIVDALHVEQLRRPDTLQRFLWLVDICYDRQRTLLIASDAPLIPALDAMRDWRDLSRTISRLAEMGSLDYEQRTIAPLTRPR
;
A
#
# COMPACT_ATOMS: atom_id res chain seq x y z
N MET A 1 -17.79 -19.23 9.47
CA MET A 1 -16.72 -18.87 8.50
C MET A 1 -15.62 -18.07 9.17
N ILE A 2 -15.92 -16.91 9.75
CA ILE A 2 -14.99 -16.03 10.49
C ILE A 2 -15.48 -15.93 11.94
N ASP A 3 -14.58 -16.00 12.92
CA ASP A 3 -14.90 -15.95 14.35
C ASP A 3 -14.37 -14.66 14.97
N ALA A 4 -15.27 -13.80 15.47
CA ALA A 4 -14.94 -12.50 16.07
C ALA A 4 -13.96 -12.60 17.25
N ALA A 5 -14.07 -13.66 18.07
CA ALA A 5 -13.18 -13.85 19.21
C ALA A 5 -11.75 -14.14 18.73
N ARG A 6 -11.62 -14.95 17.67
CA ARG A 6 -10.32 -15.23 17.04
C ARG A 6 -9.74 -14.02 16.33
N VAL A 7 -10.56 -13.18 15.67
CA VAL A 7 -10.08 -11.92 15.07
C VAL A 7 -9.58 -10.96 16.15
N THR A 8 -10.33 -10.81 17.24
CA THR A 8 -9.94 -9.93 18.35
C THR A 8 -8.69 -10.44 19.06
N GLN A 9 -8.57 -11.76 19.24
CA GLN A 9 -7.36 -12.37 19.78
C GLN A 9 -6.15 -12.15 18.87
N ALA A 10 -6.29 -12.36 17.55
CA ALA A 10 -5.20 -12.12 16.59
C ALA A 10 -4.76 -10.65 16.57
N LEU A 11 -5.70 -9.70 16.74
CA LEU A 11 -5.37 -8.28 16.90
C LEU A 11 -4.62 -8.01 18.22
N ALA A 12 -5.07 -8.62 19.30
CA ALA A 12 -4.43 -8.49 20.62
C ALA A 12 -3.01 -9.08 20.64
N GLU A 13 -2.77 -10.20 19.96
CA GLU A 13 -1.43 -10.80 19.79
C GLU A 13 -0.48 -9.86 19.02
N ARG A 14 -1.02 -8.97 18.18
CA ARG A 14 -0.26 -7.90 17.51
C ARG A 14 -0.28 -6.58 18.28
N HIS A 15 -0.69 -6.59 19.55
CA HIS A 15 -0.80 -5.42 20.43
C HIS A 15 -1.70 -4.29 19.89
N VAL A 16 -2.66 -4.62 19.01
CA VAL A 16 -3.59 -3.65 18.44
C VAL A 16 -4.94 -3.73 19.17
N SER A 17 -5.34 -2.63 19.81
CA SER A 17 -6.70 -2.47 20.34
C SER A 17 -7.60 -1.87 19.26
N PRO A 18 -8.67 -2.57 18.83
CA PRO A 18 -9.48 -2.11 17.73
C PRO A 18 -10.32 -0.88 18.10
N ASP A 19 -10.31 0.16 17.27
CA ASP A 19 -11.20 1.30 17.42
C ASP A 19 -12.68 0.96 17.10
N VAL A 20 -13.57 1.95 17.20
CA VAL A 20 -15.00 1.77 16.94
C VAL A 20 -15.26 1.25 15.52
N ARG A 21 -14.59 1.80 14.50
CA ARG A 21 -14.78 1.41 13.09
C ARG A 21 -14.21 0.03 12.79
N GLN A 22 -13.09 -0.31 13.40
CA GLN A 22 -12.50 -1.65 13.32
C GLN A 22 -13.42 -2.67 13.96
N ARG A 23 -14.06 -2.37 15.10
CA ARG A 23 -15.07 -3.26 15.69
C ARG A 23 -16.30 -3.42 14.80
N GLU A 24 -16.78 -2.34 14.17
CA GLU A 24 -17.87 -2.41 13.17
C GLU A 24 -17.48 -3.31 11.98
N ALA A 25 -16.26 -3.17 11.47
CA ALA A 25 -15.74 -4.02 10.40
C ALA A 25 -15.63 -5.49 10.81
N ILE A 26 -15.10 -5.78 12.01
CA ILE A 26 -14.99 -7.14 12.55
C ILE A 26 -16.37 -7.77 12.69
N ALA A 27 -17.37 -7.00 13.19
CA ALA A 27 -18.74 -7.47 13.29
C ALA A 27 -19.34 -7.80 11.91
N ALA A 28 -19.16 -6.91 10.93
CA ALA A 28 -19.62 -7.13 9.57
C ALA A 28 -18.97 -8.36 8.90
N LEU A 29 -17.65 -8.52 9.08
CA LEU A 29 -16.90 -9.67 8.55
C LEU A 29 -17.31 -10.98 9.22
N THR A 30 -17.59 -10.97 10.52
CA THR A 30 -18.09 -12.14 11.25
C THR A 30 -19.49 -12.52 10.76
N ALA A 31 -20.34 -11.52 10.49
CA ALA A 31 -21.70 -11.71 10.01
C ALA A 31 -21.77 -12.37 8.61
N LEU A 32 -20.74 -12.21 7.76
CA LEU A 32 -20.65 -12.89 6.45
C LEU A 32 -20.75 -14.43 6.56
N GLY A 33 -20.32 -14.97 7.70
CA GLY A 33 -20.25 -16.41 7.95
C GLY A 33 -21.41 -17.01 8.74
N THR A 34 -22.27 -16.18 9.32
CA THR A 34 -23.41 -16.61 10.13
C THR A 34 -24.69 -16.46 9.33
N SER A 35 -25.05 -17.51 8.59
CA SER A 35 -26.41 -17.67 8.07
C SER A 35 -27.37 -18.07 9.20
N ILE A 36 -27.37 -17.33 10.32
CA ILE A 36 -28.38 -17.53 11.34
C ILE A 36 -29.58 -16.72 10.89
N ALA A 37 -30.64 -17.44 10.53
CA ALA A 37 -31.97 -16.92 10.26
C ALA A 37 -32.44 -16.06 11.44
N SER A 38 -32.16 -14.76 11.42
CA SER A 38 -32.78 -13.77 12.29
C SER A 38 -33.82 -13.00 11.49
N HIS A 39 -35.06 -13.05 11.97
CA HIS A 39 -36.27 -12.44 11.42
C HIS A 39 -36.31 -10.89 11.40
N ALA A 40 -35.19 -10.23 11.13
CA ALA A 40 -35.15 -8.79 10.82
C ALA A 40 -33.83 -8.39 10.15
N GLY A 41 -33.88 -8.01 8.86
CA GLY A 41 -32.86 -7.17 8.19
C GLY A 41 -31.69 -7.89 7.53
N SER A 42 -31.69 -7.91 6.19
CA SER A 42 -30.62 -8.27 5.23
C SER A 42 -29.29 -8.83 5.77
N THR A 43 -29.03 -10.11 5.53
CA THR A 43 -27.68 -10.67 5.57
C THR A 43 -26.91 -10.21 4.33
N PHE A 44 -25.86 -9.41 4.50
CA PHE A 44 -25.00 -8.98 3.41
C PHE A 44 -24.18 -10.16 2.85
N ASP A 45 -23.89 -10.12 1.55
CA ASP A 45 -23.04 -11.10 0.86
C ASP A 45 -21.59 -10.67 0.75
N GLY A 46 -21.31 -9.40 1.02
CA GLY A 46 -19.96 -8.90 1.11
C GLY A 46 -19.78 -7.79 2.14
N VAL A 47 -18.53 -7.41 2.36
CA VAL A 47 -18.12 -6.27 3.18
C VAL A 47 -17.23 -5.37 2.33
N TYR A 48 -17.55 -4.09 2.29
CA TYR A 48 -16.76 -3.07 1.60
C TYR A 48 -16.16 -2.12 2.62
N CYS A 49 -14.86 -2.26 2.87
CA CYS A 49 -14.08 -1.42 3.77
C CYS A 49 -13.42 -0.30 2.99
N TYR A 50 -13.76 0.96 3.28
CA TYR A 50 -13.13 2.10 2.60
C TYR A 50 -12.68 3.20 3.54
N GLY A 51 -11.79 4.06 3.06
CA GLY A 51 -11.25 5.18 3.82
C GLY A 51 -9.83 5.47 3.38
N LEU A 52 -9.24 6.55 3.90
CA LEU A 52 -7.89 6.96 3.51
C LEU A 52 -6.85 5.83 3.75
N PRO A 53 -5.71 5.85 3.04
CA PRO A 53 -4.59 4.97 3.36
C PRO A 53 -4.20 5.09 4.85
N GLY A 54 -3.74 3.98 5.44
CA GLY A 54 -3.23 3.98 6.82
C GLY A 54 -4.26 3.75 7.92
N ARG A 55 -5.55 3.78 7.60
CA ARG A 55 -6.63 3.63 8.60
C ARG A 55 -6.87 2.20 9.13
N GLY A 56 -5.99 1.26 8.83
CA GLY A 56 -6.10 -0.12 9.34
C GLY A 56 -7.13 -1.02 8.64
N LYS A 57 -7.65 -0.62 7.48
CA LYS A 57 -8.59 -1.43 6.65
C LYS A 57 -8.01 -2.81 6.35
N SER A 58 -6.82 -2.83 5.77
CA SER A 58 -6.11 -4.06 5.39
C SER A 58 -5.78 -4.88 6.64
N LEU A 59 -5.35 -4.26 7.75
CA LEU A 59 -5.07 -4.98 8.99
C LEU A 59 -6.27 -5.78 9.50
N VAL A 60 -7.46 -5.18 9.55
CA VAL A 60 -8.67 -5.89 9.99
C VAL A 60 -9.01 -7.04 9.04
N VAL A 61 -8.91 -6.80 7.73
CA VAL A 61 -9.17 -7.81 6.71
C VAL A 61 -8.11 -8.92 6.75
N ASP A 62 -6.84 -8.63 7.03
CA ASP A 62 -5.76 -9.59 7.22
C ASP A 62 -6.10 -10.53 8.37
N MET A 63 -6.50 -9.98 9.52
CA MET A 63 -6.81 -10.76 10.71
C MET A 63 -8.03 -11.64 10.47
N ALA A 64 -9.11 -11.07 9.91
CA ALA A 64 -10.30 -11.81 9.53
C ALA A 64 -10.00 -12.93 8.52
N PHE A 65 -9.19 -12.63 7.50
CA PHE A 65 -8.76 -13.61 6.51
C PHE A 65 -7.92 -14.72 7.16
N SER A 66 -7.00 -14.40 8.07
CA SER A 66 -6.13 -15.40 8.71
C SER A 66 -6.92 -16.44 9.50
N VAL A 67 -7.96 -16.01 10.23
CA VAL A 67 -8.76 -16.89 11.10
C VAL A 67 -9.94 -17.56 10.38
N ALA A 68 -10.25 -17.15 9.15
CA ALA A 68 -11.32 -17.73 8.35
C ALA A 68 -11.07 -19.23 8.10
N ALA A 69 -12.02 -20.08 8.51
CA ALA A 69 -11.98 -21.53 8.37
C ALA A 69 -12.83 -21.99 7.18
N CYS A 70 -12.44 -21.57 5.98
CA CYS A 70 -13.08 -21.91 4.70
C CYS A 70 -12.05 -21.82 3.58
N GLU A 71 -12.37 -22.34 2.41
CA GLU A 71 -11.50 -22.15 1.25
C GLU A 71 -11.54 -20.69 0.82
N LYS A 72 -10.40 -20.02 0.93
CA LYS A 72 -10.30 -18.57 0.86
C LYS A 72 -9.20 -18.15 -0.11
N ARG A 73 -9.45 -17.08 -0.85
CA ARG A 73 -8.48 -16.47 -1.75
C ARG A 73 -8.39 -14.98 -1.49
N ARG A 74 -7.16 -14.46 -1.53
CA ARG A 74 -6.88 -13.04 -1.41
C ARG A 74 -5.94 -12.61 -2.53
N VAL A 75 -6.24 -11.48 -3.15
CA VAL A 75 -5.51 -11.00 -4.33
C VAL A 75 -5.60 -9.48 -4.42
N HIS A 76 -4.52 -8.84 -4.91
CA HIS A 76 -4.55 -7.43 -5.27
C HIS A 76 -5.39 -7.22 -6.53
N PHE A 77 -6.21 -6.16 -6.56
CA PHE A 77 -7.18 -5.97 -7.63
C PHE A 77 -6.56 -5.94 -9.05
N HIS A 78 -5.42 -5.27 -9.22
CA HIS A 78 -4.73 -5.19 -10.51
C HIS A 78 -4.14 -6.54 -10.97
N GLU A 79 -3.66 -7.38 -10.03
CA GLU A 79 -3.15 -8.71 -10.35
C GLU A 79 -4.28 -9.62 -10.80
N PHE A 80 -5.44 -9.53 -10.13
CA PHE A 80 -6.65 -10.22 -10.53
C PHE A 80 -7.09 -9.85 -11.95
N LEU A 81 -7.19 -8.55 -12.27
CA LEU A 81 -7.58 -8.10 -13.61
C LEU A 81 -6.67 -8.67 -14.68
N ARG A 82 -5.35 -8.57 -14.45
CA ARG A 82 -4.33 -9.12 -15.35
C ARG A 82 -4.50 -10.63 -15.57
N ASP A 83 -4.79 -11.37 -14.51
CA ASP A 83 -4.96 -12.82 -14.59
C ASP A 83 -6.26 -13.24 -15.28
N ILE A 84 -7.37 -12.54 -15.04
CA ILE A 84 -8.63 -12.78 -15.76
C ILE A 84 -8.46 -12.44 -17.25
N HIS A 85 -7.85 -11.30 -17.59
CA HIS A 85 -7.59 -10.95 -18.99
C HIS A 85 -6.73 -11.99 -19.70
N ARG A 86 -5.66 -12.49 -19.05
CA ARG A 86 -4.83 -13.58 -19.60
C ARG A 86 -5.64 -14.86 -19.85
N GLN A 87 -6.57 -15.20 -18.95
CA GLN A 87 -7.43 -16.37 -19.12
C GLN A 87 -8.46 -16.15 -20.24
N LEU A 88 -9.08 -14.97 -20.32
CA LEU A 88 -10.02 -14.61 -21.39
C LEU A 88 -9.42 -14.67 -22.79
N VAL A 89 -8.14 -14.31 -22.94
CA VAL A 89 -7.41 -14.40 -24.21
C VAL A 89 -7.22 -15.86 -24.64
N ARG A 90 -7.01 -16.76 -23.68
CA ARG A 90 -6.79 -18.20 -23.92
C ARG A 90 -8.09 -18.99 -24.01
N GLU A 91 -9.19 -18.44 -23.51
CA GLU A 91 -10.50 -19.09 -23.50
C GLU A 91 -11.05 -19.20 -24.93
N PRO A 92 -11.44 -20.40 -25.38
CA PRO A 92 -12.10 -20.59 -26.67
C PRO A 92 -13.33 -19.70 -26.79
N LYS A 93 -13.70 -19.34 -28.02
CA LYS A 93 -14.96 -18.63 -28.26
C LYS A 93 -16.13 -19.50 -27.80
N CYS A 94 -16.91 -18.98 -26.87
CA CYS A 94 -18.17 -19.53 -26.40
C CYS A 94 -19.13 -18.36 -26.12
N ASP A 95 -20.40 -18.66 -25.88
CA ASP A 95 -21.45 -17.65 -25.67
C ASP A 95 -21.13 -16.71 -24.50
N ASP A 96 -20.54 -17.24 -23.42
CA ASP A 96 -20.11 -16.45 -22.27
C ASP A 96 -18.72 -16.85 -21.76
N ARG A 97 -17.69 -16.31 -22.43
CA ARG A 97 -16.29 -16.52 -22.04
C ARG A 97 -15.98 -16.04 -20.63
N LEU A 98 -16.56 -14.91 -20.21
CA LEU A 98 -16.27 -14.37 -18.88
C LEU A 98 -16.87 -15.25 -17.80
N ALA A 99 -18.11 -15.73 -17.96
CA ALA A 99 -18.67 -16.69 -17.01
C ALA A 99 -17.86 -17.98 -16.95
N ALA A 100 -17.42 -18.53 -18.09
CA ALA A 100 -16.58 -19.72 -18.10
C ALA A 100 -15.27 -19.52 -17.31
N VAL A 101 -14.55 -18.42 -17.59
CA VAL A 101 -13.31 -18.06 -16.88
C VAL A 101 -13.57 -17.78 -15.40
N ALA A 102 -14.55 -16.96 -15.07
CA ALA A 102 -14.87 -16.59 -13.69
C ALA A 102 -15.29 -17.81 -12.86
N ASN A 103 -16.13 -18.71 -13.40
CA ASN A 103 -16.56 -19.94 -12.74
C ASN A 103 -15.37 -20.87 -12.46
N ARG A 104 -14.42 -20.96 -13.39
CA ARG A 104 -13.20 -21.73 -13.22
C ARG A 104 -12.28 -21.09 -12.18
N TRP A 105 -12.14 -19.77 -12.23
CA TRP A 105 -11.31 -18.99 -11.31
C TRP A 105 -11.83 -19.08 -9.87
N LEU A 106 -13.15 -19.00 -9.69
CA LEU A 106 -13.86 -19.10 -8.42
C LEU A 106 -14.06 -20.55 -7.94
N SER A 107 -13.59 -21.55 -8.68
CA SER A 107 -13.74 -22.95 -8.30
C SER A 107 -13.07 -23.22 -6.95
N GLY A 108 -13.85 -23.75 -6.01
CA GLY A 108 -13.41 -24.02 -4.65
C GLY A 108 -13.18 -22.79 -3.79
N VAL A 109 -13.59 -21.57 -4.20
CA VAL A 109 -13.44 -20.36 -3.37
C VAL A 109 -14.76 -20.05 -2.67
N GLU A 110 -14.76 -20.03 -1.34
CA GLU A 110 -15.92 -19.63 -0.51
C GLU A 110 -15.81 -18.17 -0.05
N LEU A 111 -14.60 -17.70 0.22
CA LEU A 111 -14.30 -16.31 0.61
C LEU A 111 -13.26 -15.69 -0.33
N LEU A 112 -13.60 -14.56 -0.94
CA LEU A 112 -12.72 -13.81 -1.81
C LEU A 112 -12.48 -12.40 -1.28
N CYS A 113 -11.22 -12.10 -0.98
CA CYS A 113 -10.76 -10.78 -0.55
C CYS A 113 -10.02 -10.06 -1.68
N PHE A 114 -10.49 -8.88 -2.08
CA PHE A 114 -9.77 -7.96 -2.95
C PHE A 114 -9.12 -6.85 -2.15
N ASP A 115 -7.80 -6.77 -2.28
CA ASP A 115 -7.04 -5.62 -1.77
C ASP A 115 -6.93 -4.53 -2.82
N GLU A 116 -7.01 -3.28 -2.36
CA GLU A 116 -6.90 -2.09 -3.19
C GLU A 116 -7.89 -2.10 -4.36
N PHE A 117 -9.16 -2.35 -4.08
CA PHE A 117 -10.24 -2.29 -5.06
C PHE A 117 -10.39 -0.86 -5.61
N HIS A 118 -9.87 -0.61 -6.81
CA HIS A 118 -9.95 0.66 -7.50
C HIS A 118 -10.18 0.45 -8.99
N VAL A 119 -11.17 1.14 -9.56
CA VAL A 119 -11.53 1.03 -10.98
C VAL A 119 -11.26 2.39 -11.62
N HIS A 120 -10.33 2.43 -12.58
CA HIS A 120 -9.96 3.65 -13.31
C HIS A 120 -10.27 3.58 -14.81
N ASP A 121 -10.49 2.38 -15.36
CA ASP A 121 -10.74 2.15 -16.79
C ASP A 121 -12.13 1.51 -16.99
N ILE A 122 -12.85 1.96 -18.01
CA ILE A 122 -14.20 1.48 -18.33
C ILE A 122 -14.23 0.01 -18.81
N ALA A 123 -13.22 -0.46 -19.54
CA ALA A 123 -13.15 -1.84 -19.99
C ALA A 123 -13.04 -2.79 -18.80
N ASP A 124 -12.23 -2.43 -17.80
CA ASP A 124 -12.11 -3.18 -16.56
C ASP A 124 -13.38 -3.06 -15.70
N ALA A 125 -14.07 -1.92 -15.75
CA ALA A 125 -15.33 -1.67 -15.05
C ALA A 125 -16.42 -2.69 -15.43
N PHE A 126 -16.60 -2.94 -16.73
CA PHE A 126 -17.58 -3.96 -17.18
C PHE A 126 -17.18 -5.38 -16.80
N LEU A 127 -15.89 -5.70 -16.89
CA LEU A 127 -15.38 -7.00 -16.50
C LEU A 127 -15.61 -7.26 -15.01
N ILE A 128 -15.29 -6.29 -14.15
CA ILE A 128 -15.46 -6.47 -12.71
C ILE A 128 -16.93 -6.53 -12.30
N GLY A 129 -17.79 -5.69 -12.88
CA GLY A 129 -19.22 -5.72 -12.56
C GLY A 129 -19.82 -7.10 -12.79
N ARG A 130 -19.58 -7.65 -13.98
CA ARG A 130 -20.05 -9.00 -14.33
C ARG A 130 -19.38 -10.10 -13.50
N PHE A 131 -18.09 -9.96 -13.16
CA PHE A 131 -17.42 -10.92 -12.28
C PHE A 131 -18.03 -10.94 -10.87
N LEU A 132 -18.33 -9.77 -10.30
CA LEU A 132 -18.97 -9.66 -8.99
C LEU A 132 -20.36 -10.29 -9.01
N ASP A 133 -21.15 -10.07 -10.05
CA ASP A 133 -22.46 -10.72 -10.22
C ASP A 133 -22.36 -12.25 -10.21
N ILE A 134 -21.38 -12.80 -10.94
CA ILE A 134 -21.13 -14.25 -10.99
C ILE A 134 -20.69 -14.77 -9.61
N ALA A 135 -19.79 -14.06 -8.93
CA ALA A 135 -19.32 -14.45 -7.60
C ALA A 135 -20.47 -14.47 -6.58
N LEU A 136 -21.28 -13.42 -6.55
CA LEU A 136 -22.46 -13.30 -5.69
C LEU A 136 -23.50 -14.39 -5.99
N ALA A 137 -23.77 -14.67 -7.28
CA ALA A 137 -24.71 -15.70 -7.68
C ALA A 137 -24.26 -17.12 -7.26
N ARG A 138 -22.94 -17.34 -7.15
CA ARG A 138 -22.36 -18.60 -6.63
C ARG A 138 -22.33 -18.68 -5.10
N GLY A 139 -22.75 -17.62 -4.41
CA GLY A 139 -22.70 -17.54 -2.95
C GLY A 139 -21.30 -17.32 -2.38
N VAL A 140 -20.33 -16.89 -3.21
CA VAL A 140 -18.99 -16.53 -2.74
C VAL A 140 -19.09 -15.25 -1.90
N LYS A 141 -18.56 -15.29 -0.68
CA LYS A 141 -18.51 -14.11 0.19
C LYS A 141 -17.38 -13.20 -0.23
N LEU A 142 -17.66 -11.91 -0.33
CA LEU A 142 -16.74 -10.93 -0.89
C LEU A 142 -16.27 -9.93 0.16
N VAL A 143 -14.98 -9.64 0.21
CA VAL A 143 -14.43 -8.56 1.05
C VAL A 143 -13.62 -7.64 0.15
N LEU A 144 -13.97 -6.36 0.12
CA LEU A 144 -13.32 -5.35 -0.72
C LEU A 144 -12.66 -4.32 0.19
N THR A 145 -11.38 -4.00 -0.02
CA THR A 145 -10.73 -2.85 0.62
C THR A 145 -10.40 -1.78 -0.41
N SER A 146 -10.83 -0.54 -0.20
CA SER A 146 -10.61 0.57 -1.14
C SER A 146 -10.20 1.86 -0.44
N ASN A 147 -9.53 2.75 -1.17
CA ASN A 147 -9.33 4.13 -0.71
C ASN A 147 -10.53 5.03 -1.04
N TYR A 148 -11.47 4.56 -1.84
CA TYR A 148 -12.61 5.32 -2.34
C TYR A 148 -13.92 4.74 -1.81
N ALA A 149 -14.87 5.61 -1.50
CA ALA A 149 -16.26 5.21 -1.28
C ALA A 149 -16.82 4.54 -2.55
N PRO A 150 -17.80 3.63 -2.46
CA PRO A 150 -18.37 2.95 -3.63
C PRO A 150 -18.83 3.93 -4.73
N GLN A 151 -19.50 5.00 -4.33
CA GLN A 151 -19.97 6.07 -5.21
C GLN A 151 -18.85 6.87 -5.92
N ASN A 152 -17.60 6.73 -5.48
CA ASN A 152 -16.45 7.40 -6.09
C ASN A 152 -15.60 6.45 -6.95
N LEU A 153 -16.07 5.21 -7.17
CA LEU A 153 -15.42 4.28 -8.09
C LEU A 153 -15.66 4.71 -9.54
N LEU A 154 -14.63 4.59 -10.39
CA LEU A 154 -14.62 5.12 -11.75
C LEU A 154 -15.03 6.60 -11.80
N PRO A 155 -14.20 7.53 -11.29
CA PRO A 155 -14.54 8.96 -11.20
C PRO A 155 -14.54 9.69 -12.55
N ASP A 156 -14.34 8.98 -13.66
CA ASP A 156 -14.39 9.54 -15.01
C ASP A 156 -15.84 9.98 -15.35
N PRO A 157 -16.10 11.28 -15.57
CA PRO A 157 -17.46 11.77 -15.78
C PRO A 157 -18.15 11.22 -17.03
N GLU A 158 -17.40 10.80 -18.06
CA GLU A 158 -17.95 10.25 -19.30
C GLU A 158 -18.43 8.80 -19.12
N PHE A 159 -17.79 8.09 -18.18
CA PHE A 159 -17.96 6.66 -18.02
C PHE A 159 -18.58 6.23 -16.69
N HIS A 160 -18.67 7.13 -15.71
CA HIS A 160 -19.20 6.85 -14.37
C HIS A 160 -20.62 6.27 -14.40
N GLU A 161 -21.53 6.88 -15.17
CA GLU A 161 -22.92 6.43 -15.31
C GLU A 161 -23.03 4.96 -15.75
N ARG A 162 -22.07 4.46 -16.54
CA ARG A 162 -22.06 3.08 -17.02
C ARG A 162 -21.67 2.09 -15.92
N PHE A 163 -21.01 2.55 -14.86
CA PHE A 163 -20.59 1.72 -13.72
C PHE A 163 -21.54 1.83 -12.52
N GLU A 164 -22.45 2.82 -12.51
CA GLU A 164 -23.51 2.95 -11.50
C GLU A 164 -24.29 1.65 -11.21
N PRO A 165 -24.63 0.79 -12.20
CA PRO A 165 -25.29 -0.47 -11.90
C PRO A 165 -24.48 -1.39 -10.98
N THR A 166 -23.16 -1.44 -11.16
CA THR A 166 -22.26 -2.22 -10.29
C THR A 166 -22.13 -1.57 -8.92
N ILE A 167 -22.05 -0.23 -8.85
CA ILE A 167 -22.06 0.50 -7.57
C ILE A 167 -23.35 0.19 -6.81
N ALA A 168 -24.50 0.15 -7.49
CA ALA A 168 -25.78 -0.20 -6.88
C ALA A 168 -25.78 -1.62 -6.31
N VAL A 169 -25.20 -2.60 -7.01
CA VAL A 169 -25.02 -3.97 -6.49
C VAL A 169 -24.16 -3.96 -5.23
N ILE A 170 -23.06 -3.20 -5.21
CA ILE A 170 -22.19 -3.08 -4.03
C ILE A 170 -23.00 -2.49 -2.86
N LEU A 171 -23.68 -1.35 -3.06
CA LEU A 171 -24.45 -0.68 -2.02
C LEU A 171 -25.61 -1.53 -1.47
N GLN A 172 -26.20 -2.40 -2.29
CA GLN A 172 -27.31 -3.26 -1.88
C GLN A 172 -26.85 -4.55 -1.19
N ARG A 173 -25.75 -5.15 -1.64
CA ARG A 173 -25.32 -6.49 -1.22
C ARG A 173 -24.17 -6.49 -0.21
N PHE A 174 -23.52 -5.34 0.01
CA PHE A 174 -22.35 -5.24 0.89
C PHE A 174 -22.66 -4.41 2.13
N ALA A 175 -22.12 -4.85 3.27
CA ALA A 175 -21.99 -3.99 4.43
C ALA A 175 -20.88 -2.97 4.15
N ILE A 176 -21.25 -1.69 4.05
CA ILE A 176 -20.30 -0.61 3.79
C ILE A 176 -19.73 -0.10 5.12
N VAL A 177 -18.42 -0.22 5.31
CA VAL A 177 -17.73 0.21 6.52
C VAL A 177 -16.71 1.30 6.18
N HIS A 178 -16.93 2.49 6.75
CA HIS A 178 -16.05 3.63 6.59
C HIS A 178 -15.00 3.69 7.70
N PHE A 179 -13.74 3.68 7.32
CA PHE A 179 -12.59 3.85 8.19
C PHE A 179 -12.15 5.32 8.15
N ASP A 180 -12.87 6.14 8.94
CA ASP A 180 -12.60 7.57 9.17
C ASP A 180 -11.80 7.85 10.46
N GLY A 181 -11.31 6.80 11.13
CA GLY A 181 -10.57 6.92 12.39
C GLY A 181 -9.41 7.91 12.29
N ALA A 182 -9.24 8.76 13.31
CA ALA A 182 -8.16 9.76 13.35
C ALA A 182 -6.77 9.11 13.37
N THR A 183 -6.67 7.87 13.87
CA THR A 183 -5.44 7.09 13.98
C THR A 183 -5.01 6.54 12.62
N ASP A 184 -3.79 6.84 12.20
CA ASP A 184 -3.11 6.11 11.14
C ASP A 184 -2.39 4.91 11.79
N TYR A 185 -2.92 3.71 11.57
CA TYR A 185 -2.39 2.46 12.13
C TYR A 185 -1.07 2.02 11.51
N ARG A 186 -0.63 2.62 10.39
CA ARG A 186 0.77 2.47 9.93
C ARG A 186 1.75 3.17 10.86
N MET A 187 1.29 4.24 11.53
CA MET A 187 2.07 4.99 12.52
C MET A 187 2.05 4.32 13.91
N GLY A 188 1.31 3.22 14.09
CA GLY A 188 1.17 2.48 15.35
C GLY A 188 2.01 1.20 15.44
N GLY A 189 2.76 0.85 14.39
CA GLY A 189 3.80 -0.17 14.51
C GLY A 189 4.92 0.33 15.42
N GLU A 190 5.64 -0.58 16.06
CA GLU A 190 6.90 -0.20 16.73
C GLU A 190 7.76 0.56 15.71
N ALA A 191 8.27 1.73 16.12
CA ALA A 191 9.14 2.51 15.28
C ALA A 191 10.34 1.66 14.87
N ALA A 192 10.82 1.83 13.64
CA ALA A 192 12.08 1.23 13.24
C ALA A 192 13.17 1.53 14.28
N THR A 193 13.99 0.53 14.59
CA THR A 193 15.13 0.63 15.49
C THR A 193 16.13 1.67 14.97
N ILE A 194 16.26 1.76 13.64
CA ILE A 194 16.98 2.85 12.97
C ILE A 194 15.97 3.94 12.54
N PRO A 195 16.03 5.15 13.13
CA PRO A 195 15.18 6.26 12.72
C PRO A 195 15.37 6.59 11.23
N ARG A 196 14.27 6.61 10.46
CA ARG A 196 14.32 6.85 9.01
C ARG A 196 14.28 8.33 8.66
N TRP A 197 13.50 9.12 9.40
CA TRP A 197 13.24 10.53 9.12
C TRP A 197 13.88 11.36 10.23
N LEU A 198 15.04 11.93 9.93
CA LEU A 198 15.86 12.67 10.90
C LEU A 198 15.64 14.16 10.71
N ALA A 199 15.27 14.84 11.79
CA ALA A 199 15.19 16.29 11.83
C ALA A 199 15.44 16.74 13.27
N PRO A 200 16.01 17.93 13.49
CA PRO A 200 16.58 18.85 12.49
C PRO A 200 17.93 18.39 11.91
N LEU A 201 18.44 19.08 10.88
CA LEU A 201 19.65 18.69 10.13
C LEU A 201 20.92 18.59 10.99
N ASP A 202 21.05 19.41 12.02
CA ASP A 202 22.16 19.39 12.97
C ASP A 202 22.19 18.09 13.80
N VAL A 203 21.03 17.64 14.26
CA VAL A 203 20.87 16.35 14.93
C VAL A 203 21.14 15.21 13.95
N ALA A 204 20.59 15.30 12.74
CA ALA A 204 20.78 14.29 11.71
C ALA A 204 22.27 14.11 11.35
N ALA A 205 23.01 15.21 11.18
CA ALA A 205 24.43 15.20 10.82
C ALA A 205 25.29 14.40 11.83
N ALA A 206 24.92 14.40 13.11
CA ALA A 206 25.61 13.61 14.14
C ALA A 206 25.29 12.10 14.07
N MET A 207 24.12 11.73 13.55
CA MET A 207 23.62 10.35 13.52
C MET A 207 23.91 9.62 12.19
N LEU A 208 23.91 10.34 11.07
CA LEU A 208 24.07 9.74 9.73
C LEU A 208 25.35 8.90 9.56
N PRO A 209 26.54 9.30 10.05
CA PRO A 209 27.73 8.45 9.96
C PRO A 209 27.57 7.10 10.67
N GLN A 210 26.88 7.07 11.81
CA GLN A 210 26.63 5.86 12.56
C GLN A 210 25.61 4.96 11.83
N HIS A 211 24.57 5.56 11.26
CA HIS A 211 23.60 4.81 10.45
C HIS A 211 24.23 4.23 9.18
N PHE A 212 25.10 4.98 8.50
CA PHE A 212 25.88 4.45 7.40
C PHE A 212 26.69 3.23 7.84
N ALA A 213 27.44 3.35 8.94
CA ALA A 213 28.27 2.27 9.46
C ALA A 213 27.48 1.01 9.81
N THR A 214 26.31 1.18 10.43
CA THR A 214 25.41 0.06 10.77
C THR A 214 24.84 -0.64 9.53
N LEU A 215 24.46 0.12 8.50
CA LEU A 215 23.83 -0.44 7.30
C LEU A 215 24.84 -1.06 6.32
N GLU A 216 26.04 -0.48 6.23
CA GLU A 216 27.11 -0.95 5.35
C GLU A 216 27.97 -2.03 6.02
N GLY A 217 28.15 -1.96 7.34
CA GLY A 217 29.12 -2.77 8.10
C GLY A 217 30.53 -2.18 8.14
N ALA A 218 30.73 -0.97 7.60
CA ALA A 218 31.98 -0.23 7.57
C ALA A 218 31.74 1.28 7.68
N PRO A 219 32.65 2.07 8.26
CA PRO A 219 32.48 3.53 8.38
C PRO A 219 32.36 4.18 7.00
N ALA A 220 31.70 5.35 6.97
CA ALA A 220 31.60 6.15 5.76
C ALA A 220 33.00 6.52 5.22
N GLY A 221 33.18 6.38 3.91
CA GLY A 221 34.40 6.77 3.22
C GLY A 221 34.41 8.25 2.86
N ASP A 222 35.43 8.65 2.10
CA ASP A 222 35.51 10.00 1.54
C ASP A 222 34.44 10.22 0.46
N ALA A 223 34.15 11.50 0.19
CA ALA A 223 33.26 11.88 -0.89
C ALA A 223 33.74 11.32 -2.24
N ALA A 224 32.81 10.76 -3.00
CA ALA A 224 33.10 10.06 -4.25
C ALA A 224 32.11 10.46 -5.34
N GLU A 225 32.55 10.37 -6.59
CA GLU A 225 31.65 10.47 -7.74
C GLU A 225 31.30 9.06 -8.21
N VAL A 226 30.01 8.73 -8.19
CA VAL A 226 29.49 7.45 -8.69
C VAL A 226 28.77 7.66 -10.01
N SER A 227 28.78 6.63 -10.86
CA SER A 227 28.02 6.65 -12.12
C SER A 227 26.63 6.06 -11.90
N LEU A 228 25.61 6.84 -12.24
CA LEU A 228 24.21 6.43 -12.20
C LEU A 228 23.64 6.47 -13.61
N ALA A 229 23.36 5.29 -14.19
CA ALA A 229 22.90 5.15 -15.57
C ALA A 229 23.79 5.92 -16.59
N GLY A 230 25.11 5.95 -16.36
CA GLY A 230 26.07 6.65 -17.20
C GLY A 230 26.23 8.15 -16.90
N ARG A 231 25.59 8.67 -15.85
CA ARG A 231 25.67 10.08 -15.43
C ARG A 231 26.37 10.20 -14.08
N PRO A 232 27.23 11.21 -13.86
CA PRO A 232 27.89 11.40 -12.58
C PRO A 232 26.89 11.76 -11.48
N LEU A 233 27.15 11.30 -10.26
CA LEU A 233 26.43 11.63 -9.04
C LEU A 233 27.46 11.86 -7.93
N ALA A 234 27.45 13.06 -7.35
CA ALA A 234 28.23 13.34 -6.15
C ALA A 234 27.60 12.59 -4.97
N ALA A 235 28.40 11.76 -4.32
CA ALA A 235 28.04 11.04 -3.11
C ALA A 235 28.93 11.52 -1.95
N ARG A 236 28.34 11.73 -0.78
CA ARG A 236 29.11 11.94 0.45
C ARG A 236 29.88 10.70 0.84
N SER A 237 29.31 9.53 0.60
CA SER A 237 29.95 8.22 0.73
C SER A 237 29.19 7.21 -0.10
N ALA A 238 29.89 6.27 -0.72
CA ALA A 238 29.29 5.17 -1.47
C ALA A 238 29.96 3.86 -1.06
N GLY A 239 29.20 3.00 -0.38
CA GLY A 239 29.60 1.63 -0.07
C GLY A 239 29.15 0.64 -1.14
N GLU A 240 29.31 -0.65 -0.86
CA GLU A 240 28.77 -1.74 -1.66
C GLU A 240 27.23 -1.81 -1.57
N ARG A 241 26.64 -1.39 -0.44
CA ARG A 241 25.20 -1.57 -0.16
C ARG A 241 24.48 -0.26 0.08
N VAL A 242 25.19 0.73 0.63
CA VAL A 242 24.64 2.02 1.05
C VAL A 242 25.18 3.14 0.18
N LEU A 243 24.28 3.96 -0.36
CA LEU A 243 24.62 5.24 -0.98
C LEU A 243 24.20 6.38 -0.06
N TRP A 244 25.11 7.30 0.21
CA TRP A 244 24.83 8.54 0.93
C TRP A 244 25.09 9.75 0.02
N ALA A 245 24.04 10.49 -0.32
CA ALA A 245 24.10 11.66 -1.18
C ALA A 245 23.25 12.82 -0.63
N ASN A 246 23.48 14.05 -1.09
CA ASN A 246 22.63 15.17 -0.73
C ASN A 246 21.32 15.14 -1.53
N PHE A 247 20.28 15.74 -0.97
CA PHE A 247 19.00 15.93 -1.62
C PHE A 247 19.12 16.70 -2.93
N ASP A 248 20.00 17.70 -3.00
CA ASP A 248 20.20 18.50 -4.20
C ASP A 248 20.71 17.67 -5.39
N ASP A 249 21.66 16.77 -5.14
CA ASP A 249 22.26 15.90 -6.16
C ASP A 249 21.27 14.86 -6.72
N LEU A 250 20.27 14.50 -5.90
CA LEU A 250 19.23 13.53 -6.22
C LEU A 250 17.96 14.15 -6.79
N CYS A 251 17.45 15.23 -6.23
CA CYS A 251 16.09 15.72 -6.49
C CYS A 251 16.03 17.13 -7.10
N VAL A 252 17.03 17.98 -6.84
CA VAL A 252 17.14 19.31 -7.47
C VAL A 252 17.81 19.20 -8.84
N ALA A 253 18.88 18.39 -8.93
CA ALA A 253 19.52 18.05 -10.18
C ALA A 253 18.54 17.41 -11.17
N HIS A 254 18.79 17.59 -12.47
CA HIS A 254 17.95 17.05 -13.54
C HIS A 254 18.11 15.53 -13.66
N ARG A 255 17.54 14.77 -12.72
CA ARG A 255 17.44 13.31 -12.75
C ARG A 255 16.13 12.88 -13.41
N SER A 256 16.19 11.74 -14.08
CA SER A 256 15.08 11.04 -14.72
C SER A 256 14.60 9.88 -13.84
N HIS A 257 13.41 9.36 -14.12
CA HIS A 257 12.90 8.16 -13.46
C HIS A 257 13.87 6.95 -13.56
N LEU A 258 14.57 6.81 -14.69
CA LEU A 258 15.54 5.73 -14.91
C LEU A 258 16.76 5.83 -13.98
N ASP A 259 17.18 7.05 -13.63
CA ASP A 259 18.27 7.27 -12.69
C ASP A 259 17.91 6.68 -11.31
N TYR A 260 16.70 6.91 -10.82
CA TYR A 260 16.26 6.34 -9.53
C TYR A 260 16.09 4.82 -9.57
N LEU A 261 15.67 4.25 -10.71
CA LEU A 261 15.62 2.79 -10.90
C LEU A 261 17.02 2.17 -10.81
N ALA A 262 17.98 2.74 -11.54
CA ALA A 262 19.37 2.29 -11.48
C ALA A 262 19.91 2.39 -10.04
N LEU A 263 19.59 3.47 -9.34
CA LEU A 263 20.02 3.70 -7.96
C LEU A 263 19.46 2.61 -7.04
N ALA A 264 18.18 2.28 -7.16
CA ALA A 264 17.55 1.21 -6.41
C ALA A 264 17.98 -0.20 -6.88
N GLU A 265 18.64 -0.36 -8.01
CA GLU A 265 19.20 -1.65 -8.46
C GLU A 265 20.59 -1.87 -7.89
N HIS A 266 21.40 -0.81 -7.77
CA HIS A 266 22.77 -0.88 -7.28
C HIS A 266 22.82 -0.91 -5.75
N TRP A 267 22.08 -0.02 -5.08
CA TRP A 267 22.13 0.10 -3.62
C TRP A 267 20.86 -0.42 -2.96
N GLN A 268 21.07 -1.04 -1.80
CA GLN A 268 20.03 -1.64 -0.98
C GLN A 268 19.51 -0.66 0.08
N ALA A 269 20.33 0.33 0.44
CA ALA A 269 19.98 1.43 1.33
C ALA A 269 20.46 2.78 0.78
N LEU A 270 19.67 3.81 1.08
CA LEU A 270 19.90 5.18 0.63
C LEU A 270 19.79 6.13 1.81
N ILE A 271 20.79 7.00 1.93
CA ILE A 271 20.80 8.12 2.86
C ILE A 271 20.73 9.40 2.03
N VAL A 272 19.65 10.14 2.21
CA VAL A 272 19.41 11.44 1.57
C VAL A 272 19.60 12.52 2.61
N ASP A 273 20.64 13.32 2.46
CA ASP A 273 21.00 14.36 3.42
C ASP A 273 20.60 15.75 2.95
N ALA A 274 20.52 16.71 3.88
CA ALA A 274 20.32 18.13 3.59
C ALA A 274 19.02 18.45 2.81
N LEU A 275 17.91 17.77 3.09
CA LEU A 275 16.60 18.16 2.57
C LEU A 275 16.08 19.42 3.29
N HIS A 276 15.89 20.50 2.56
CA HIS A 276 15.10 21.63 3.03
C HIS A 276 13.66 21.48 2.58
N VAL A 277 12.71 21.29 3.51
CA VAL A 277 11.32 20.92 3.17
C VAL A 277 10.64 21.91 2.22
N GLU A 278 11.05 23.19 2.24
CA GLU A 278 10.56 24.23 1.33
C GLU A 278 10.90 23.94 -0.14
N GLN A 279 11.99 23.22 -0.42
CA GLN A 279 12.36 22.80 -1.79
C GLN A 279 11.28 21.90 -2.43
N LEU A 280 10.51 21.18 -1.61
CA LEU A 280 9.41 20.32 -2.07
C LEU A 280 8.19 21.10 -2.56
N ARG A 281 8.13 22.42 -2.39
CA ARG A 281 7.09 23.24 -3.02
C ARG A 281 7.28 23.41 -4.52
N ARG A 282 8.47 23.14 -5.04
CA ARG A 282 8.77 23.23 -6.48
C ARG A 282 8.25 21.97 -7.19
N PRO A 283 7.35 22.08 -8.18
CA PRO A 283 6.70 20.91 -8.79
C PRO A 283 7.65 19.85 -9.34
N ASP A 284 8.74 20.27 -9.99
CA ASP A 284 9.73 19.35 -10.57
C ASP A 284 10.55 18.62 -9.50
N THR A 285 10.94 19.33 -8.44
CA THR A 285 11.66 18.77 -7.29
C THR A 285 10.78 17.80 -6.53
N LEU A 286 9.51 18.18 -6.29
CA LEU A 286 8.52 17.31 -5.67
C LEU A 286 8.33 16.04 -6.48
N GLN A 287 8.13 16.15 -7.80
CA GLN A 287 7.95 14.98 -8.67
C GLN A 287 9.13 14.01 -8.58
N ARG A 288 10.36 14.52 -8.56
CA ARG A 288 11.59 13.73 -8.39
C ARG A 288 11.66 13.06 -7.02
N PHE A 289 11.30 13.78 -5.96
CA PHE A 289 11.18 13.20 -4.62
C PHE A 289 10.12 12.09 -4.55
N LEU A 290 8.97 12.27 -5.21
CA LEU A 290 7.94 11.24 -5.31
C LEU A 290 8.45 9.99 -6.02
N TRP A 291 9.16 10.14 -7.14
CA TRP A 291 9.79 9.00 -7.83
C TRP A 291 10.79 8.27 -6.95
N LEU A 292 11.64 8.99 -6.22
CA LEU A 292 12.60 8.39 -5.30
C LEU A 292 11.89 7.54 -4.23
N VAL A 293 10.87 8.09 -3.55
CA VAL A 293 10.12 7.36 -2.51
C VAL A 293 9.40 6.15 -3.10
N ASP A 294 8.71 6.34 -4.22
CA ASP A 294 7.93 5.28 -4.85
C ASP A 294 8.81 4.11 -5.29
N ILE A 295 9.93 4.40 -5.93
CA ILE A 295 10.87 3.36 -6.38
C ILE A 295 11.53 2.66 -5.21
N CYS A 296 11.92 3.39 -4.15
CA CYS A 296 12.48 2.78 -2.96
C CYS A 296 11.47 1.86 -2.27
N TYR A 297 10.22 2.29 -2.17
CA TYR A 297 9.14 1.50 -1.60
C TYR A 297 8.89 0.22 -2.42
N ASP A 298 8.67 0.36 -3.73
CA ASP A 298 8.32 -0.76 -4.62
C ASP A 298 9.47 -1.79 -4.73
N ARG A 299 10.73 -1.32 -4.65
CA ARG A 299 11.94 -2.18 -4.66
C ARG A 299 12.39 -2.62 -3.27
N GLN A 300 11.61 -2.33 -2.23
CA GLN A 300 11.92 -2.69 -0.83
C GLN A 300 13.33 -2.24 -0.41
N ARG A 301 13.67 -0.99 -0.71
CA ARG A 301 14.93 -0.35 -0.30
C ARG A 301 14.77 0.36 1.01
N THR A 302 15.84 0.33 1.80
CA THR A 302 15.96 1.17 2.99
C THR A 302 16.18 2.62 2.54
N LEU A 303 15.39 3.55 3.04
CA LEU A 303 15.52 4.99 2.77
C LEU A 303 15.59 5.75 4.09
N LEU A 304 16.65 6.54 4.26
CA LEU A 304 16.81 7.49 5.35
C LEU A 304 16.84 8.89 4.74
N ILE A 305 16.13 9.84 5.35
CA ILE A 305 16.09 11.23 4.92
C ILE A 305 16.38 12.12 6.11
N ALA A 306 17.39 12.98 5.98
CA ALA A 306 17.66 14.06 6.91
C ALA A 306 17.10 15.38 6.37
N SER A 307 16.26 16.04 7.16
CA SER A 307 15.59 17.28 6.79
C SER A 307 15.66 18.37 7.86
N ASP A 308 15.46 19.62 7.44
CA ASP A 308 15.47 20.80 8.33
C ASP A 308 14.23 20.89 9.24
N ALA A 309 13.12 20.26 8.84
CA ALA A 309 11.91 20.10 9.63
C ALA A 309 11.37 18.66 9.52
N PRO A 310 10.49 18.21 10.45
CA PRO A 310 9.86 16.90 10.37
C PRO A 310 9.17 16.65 9.02
N LEU A 311 9.64 15.62 8.28
CA LEU A 311 9.26 15.37 6.89
C LEU A 311 7.76 15.10 6.70
N ILE A 312 7.18 14.18 7.47
CA ILE A 312 5.77 13.80 7.32
C ILE A 312 4.85 14.99 7.62
N PRO A 313 5.00 15.73 8.75
CA PRO A 313 4.24 16.96 8.99
C PRO A 313 4.41 18.02 7.89
N ALA A 314 5.61 18.19 7.33
CA ALA A 314 5.83 19.13 6.25
C ALA A 314 5.08 18.75 4.95
N LEU A 315 5.08 17.46 4.59
CA LEU A 315 4.30 16.94 3.46
C LEU A 315 2.79 17.03 3.71
N ASP A 316 2.36 16.78 4.95
CA ASP A 316 0.96 16.88 5.39
C ASP A 316 0.40 18.29 5.16
N ALA A 317 1.18 19.31 5.52
CA ALA A 317 0.84 20.71 5.31
C ALA A 317 0.76 21.13 3.83
N MET A 318 1.25 20.30 2.90
CA MET A 318 1.18 20.54 1.46
C MET A 318 0.07 19.72 0.75
N ARG A 319 -0.78 18.97 1.49
CA ARG A 319 -1.83 18.13 0.88
C ARG A 319 -2.84 18.89 0.03
N ASP A 320 -3.08 20.16 0.31
CA ASP A 320 -4.02 20.97 -0.49
C ASP A 320 -3.49 21.27 -1.90
N TRP A 321 -2.18 21.13 -2.12
CA TRP A 321 -1.51 21.48 -3.39
C TRP A 321 -1.41 20.28 -4.34
N ARG A 322 -1.33 19.07 -3.80
CA ARG A 322 -1.32 17.79 -4.50
C ARG A 322 -1.79 16.67 -3.58
N ASP A 323 -2.39 15.62 -4.14
CA ASP A 323 -2.67 14.41 -3.38
C ASP A 323 -1.35 13.68 -3.01
N LEU A 324 -0.81 14.03 -1.84
CA LEU A 324 0.38 13.44 -1.23
C LEU A 324 0.04 12.30 -0.26
N SER A 325 -1.24 11.94 -0.15
CA SER A 325 -1.71 10.94 0.82
C SER A 325 -1.01 9.60 0.64
N ARG A 326 -0.82 9.18 -0.62
CA ARG A 326 -0.09 7.95 -0.97
C ARG A 326 1.34 7.98 -0.45
N THR A 327 2.09 9.04 -0.77
CA THR A 327 3.50 9.20 -0.40
C THR A 327 3.70 9.28 1.10
N ILE A 328 2.89 10.08 1.80
CA ILE A 328 2.91 10.17 3.26
C ILE A 328 2.71 8.79 3.88
N SER A 329 1.77 8.02 3.34
CA SER A 329 1.46 6.71 3.90
C SER A 329 2.53 5.64 3.59
N ARG A 330 3.22 5.76 2.44
CA ARG A 330 4.43 4.97 2.12
C ARG A 330 5.57 5.31 3.07
N LEU A 331 5.85 6.59 3.31
CA LEU A 331 6.87 7.02 4.28
C LEU A 331 6.55 6.57 5.71
N ALA A 332 5.29 6.60 6.12
CA ALA A 332 4.88 6.06 7.42
C ALA A 332 5.19 4.56 7.52
N GLU A 333 4.82 3.77 6.50
CA GLU A 333 5.12 2.34 6.46
C GLU A 333 6.64 2.07 6.44
N MET A 334 7.40 2.82 5.63
CA MET A 334 8.85 2.71 5.54
C MET A 334 9.58 3.02 6.86
N GLY A 335 8.93 3.80 7.74
CA GLY A 335 9.39 4.10 9.09
C GLY A 335 9.05 3.04 10.16
N SER A 336 8.32 1.98 9.80
CA SER A 336 7.91 0.92 10.74
C SER A 336 8.96 -0.18 10.91
N LEU A 337 8.96 -0.85 12.07
CA LEU A 337 9.79 -2.02 12.35
C LEU A 337 9.52 -3.18 11.37
N ASP A 338 8.27 -3.38 10.94
CA ASP A 338 7.92 -4.41 9.95
C ASP A 338 8.64 -4.17 8.61
N TYR A 339 8.62 -2.93 8.12
CA TYR A 339 9.34 -2.57 6.90
C TYR A 339 10.86 -2.66 7.09
N GLU A 340 11.36 -2.29 8.27
CA GLU A 340 12.76 -2.46 8.63
C GLU A 340 13.20 -3.93 8.58
N GLN A 341 12.41 -4.85 9.14
CA GLN A 341 12.71 -6.29 9.08
C GLN A 341 12.78 -6.82 7.65
N ARG A 342 11.91 -6.33 6.75
CA ARG A 342 11.92 -6.69 5.32
C ARG A 342 13.17 -6.17 4.60
N THR A 343 13.68 -5.00 4.98
CA THR A 343 14.70 -4.27 4.21
C THR A 343 16.11 -4.30 4.80
N ILE A 344 16.26 -4.49 6.11
CA ILE A 344 17.55 -4.56 6.83
C ILE A 344 18.01 -6.00 7.08
N ALA A 345 17.11 -6.97 7.29
CA ALA A 345 17.54 -8.36 7.48
C ALA A 345 18.42 -8.92 6.34
N PRO A 346 18.26 -8.51 5.06
CA PRO A 346 19.22 -8.84 4.00
C PRO A 346 20.57 -8.12 4.16
N LEU A 347 20.59 -6.91 4.73
CA LEU A 347 21.77 -6.05 4.95
C LEU A 347 22.74 -6.58 6.01
N THR A 348 22.23 -7.23 7.05
CA THR A 348 23.02 -7.63 8.23
C THR A 348 23.46 -9.10 8.23
N ARG A 349 23.10 -9.90 7.21
CA ARG A 349 23.64 -11.26 7.07
C ARG A 349 25.09 -11.21 6.58
N PRO A 350 26.06 -11.80 7.31
CA PRO A 350 27.39 -12.04 6.77
C PRO A 350 27.28 -13.01 5.58
N ARG A 351 28.13 -12.81 4.55
CA ARG A 351 28.24 -13.72 3.42
C ARG A 351 28.68 -15.12 3.85
#